data_AF-A0A966ZGX7-F1
#
_entry.id   AF-A0A966ZGX7-F1
#
_cell.length_a   1.000
_cell.length_b   1.000
_cell.length_c   1.000
_cell.angle_alpha   90.00
_cell.angle_beta   90.00
_cell.angle_gamma   90.00
#
_symmetry.space_group_name_H-M   'P 1'
#
loop_
_entity.id
_entity.type
_entity.pdbx_description
1 polymer ?
#
loop_
_entity_poly.entity_id
_entity_poly.type
_entity_poly.pdbx_seq_one_letter_code
_entity_poly.pdbx_strand_id
1 'polypeptide(L)'
;PAHTIMNTGSIIPGRPSMGSWLLYGLGAEAENLPGFVVLVSNGKGGQMQPIAARQWSAGLLPSKFQGVKFNSIGDPVLYINNPPGVNAKLQGQSINAVNAMNKLGYDALKDPEILTRVAQYELAFKMQTSVPDLVDVSKEPKSVLDMYGANPGDGSFASNCLLARKLAERGVRFIQLYHRDWDHHGGVKSNMEFKAQETDRATAALIKDLKQRGMLEDTLVIWGGEFGRTPMSQGGDGRDHHIKGFTYLMAGGGIKPGISYGNTDDFGYAAQENVVTVHDFHATMLHVLGLDHKRLSVKFQGLDARLTGISGDVVKGLLA
;
A
#
# COMPACT_ATOMS: atom_id res chain seq x y z
N PRO A 1 -14.86 6.44 6.60
CA PRO A 1 -14.10 7.69 6.85
C PRO A 1 -12.65 7.44 7.27
N ALA A 2 -12.44 6.50 8.22
CA ALA A 2 -11.12 6.15 8.74
C ALA A 2 -10.12 5.67 7.66
N HIS A 3 -10.53 4.78 6.74
CA HIS A 3 -9.71 4.41 5.59
C HIS A 3 -9.25 5.65 4.80
N THR A 4 -10.16 6.59 4.52
CA THR A 4 -9.84 7.76 3.70
C THR A 4 -8.82 8.65 4.41
N ILE A 5 -8.99 8.93 5.70
CA ILE A 5 -8.03 9.77 6.44
C ILE A 5 -6.67 9.09 6.56
N MET A 6 -6.63 7.78 6.84
CA MET A 6 -5.37 7.06 6.95
C MET A 6 -4.62 7.02 5.61
N ASN A 7 -5.33 6.85 4.49
CA ASN A 7 -4.68 6.79 3.19
C ASN A 7 -4.36 8.17 2.60
N THR A 8 -5.11 9.22 2.93
CA THR A 8 -5.06 10.51 2.20
C THR A 8 -4.90 11.75 3.09
N GLY A 9 -4.85 11.59 4.41
CA GLY A 9 -4.83 12.70 5.38
C GLY A 9 -6.14 13.50 5.44
N SER A 10 -7.21 13.03 4.79
CA SER A 10 -8.49 13.74 4.68
C SER A 10 -9.68 12.79 4.77
N ILE A 11 -10.76 13.24 5.40
CA ILE A 11 -12.04 12.53 5.35
C ILE A 11 -12.80 12.79 4.04
N ILE A 12 -12.47 13.88 3.35
CA ILE A 12 -13.07 14.29 2.07
C ILE A 12 -12.41 13.49 0.94
N PRO A 13 -13.18 12.76 0.11
CA PRO A 13 -12.65 12.02 -1.04
C PRO A 13 -12.01 12.91 -2.11
N GLY A 14 -11.21 12.31 -2.99
CA GLY A 14 -10.56 13.01 -4.12
C GLY A 14 -9.14 13.51 -3.82
N ARG A 15 -8.66 13.31 -2.58
CA ARG A 15 -7.25 13.52 -2.23
C ARG A 15 -6.39 12.33 -2.70
N PRO A 16 -5.13 12.58 -3.10
CA PRO A 16 -4.21 11.50 -3.44
C PRO A 16 -3.89 10.66 -2.21
N SER A 17 -3.70 9.37 -2.40
CA SER A 17 -3.26 8.46 -1.34
C SER A 17 -1.75 8.53 -1.09
N MET A 18 -1.29 8.03 0.06
CA MET A 18 0.13 7.99 0.44
C MET A 18 1.03 7.28 -0.55
N GLY A 19 0.57 6.21 -1.20
CA GLY A 19 1.32 5.57 -2.28
C GLY A 19 1.49 6.50 -3.50
N SER A 20 0.45 7.27 -3.82
CA SER A 20 0.49 8.28 -4.89
C SER A 20 1.43 9.44 -4.55
N TRP A 21 1.51 9.85 -3.28
CA TRP A 21 2.45 10.88 -2.82
C TRP A 21 3.90 10.45 -3.03
N LEU A 22 4.23 9.23 -2.64
CA LEU A 22 5.58 8.68 -2.78
C LEU A 22 5.94 8.46 -4.24
N LEU A 23 5.02 7.94 -5.04
CA LEU A 23 5.26 7.77 -6.47
C LEU A 23 5.42 9.12 -7.19
N TYR A 24 4.70 10.15 -6.76
CA TYR A 24 4.88 11.52 -7.28
C TYR A 24 6.20 12.15 -6.86
N GLY A 25 6.58 12.02 -5.58
CA GLY A 25 7.77 12.66 -5.03
C GLY A 25 9.08 11.97 -5.40
N LEU A 26 9.08 10.63 -5.48
CA LEU A 26 10.29 9.82 -5.66
C LEU A 26 10.33 9.06 -6.99
N GLY A 27 9.20 8.97 -7.70
CA GLY A 27 9.10 8.08 -8.85
C GLY A 27 9.16 6.60 -8.47
N ALA A 28 9.34 5.74 -9.47
CA ALA A 28 9.53 4.30 -9.32
C ALA A 28 10.89 3.90 -9.88
N GLU A 29 11.54 2.92 -9.23
CA GLU A 29 12.74 2.27 -9.74
C GLU A 29 12.38 1.10 -10.65
N ALA A 30 11.21 0.49 -10.45
CA ALA A 30 10.69 -0.55 -11.32
C ALA A 30 10.44 -0.05 -12.75
N GLU A 31 11.08 -0.68 -13.74
CA GLU A 31 10.89 -0.34 -15.17
C GLU A 31 9.73 -1.09 -15.83
N ASN A 32 9.35 -2.24 -15.27
CA ASN A 32 8.42 -3.20 -15.87
C ASN A 32 7.28 -3.61 -14.92
N LEU A 33 7.13 -2.93 -13.78
CA LEU A 33 6.04 -3.10 -12.83
C LEU A 33 5.52 -1.71 -12.41
N PRO A 34 4.25 -1.61 -11.95
CA PRO A 34 3.73 -0.36 -11.43
C PRO A 34 4.51 0.06 -10.18
N GLY A 35 4.77 1.36 -10.02
CA GLY A 35 5.45 1.88 -8.83
C GLY A 35 4.60 1.81 -7.55
N PHE A 36 3.28 1.71 -7.69
CA PHE A 36 2.35 1.57 -6.57
C PHE A 36 1.42 0.38 -6.81
N VAL A 37 1.64 -0.69 -6.04
CA VAL A 37 0.87 -1.95 -6.12
C VAL A 37 0.02 -2.13 -4.86
N VAL A 38 -1.22 -2.58 -5.06
CA VAL A 38 -2.17 -2.90 -3.99
C VAL A 38 -2.53 -4.38 -4.07
N LEU A 39 -2.46 -5.09 -2.94
CA LEU A 39 -2.87 -6.47 -2.79
C LEU A 39 -3.96 -6.57 -1.73
N VAL A 40 -4.93 -7.45 -1.94
CA VAL A 40 -6.08 -7.60 -1.03
C VAL A 40 -6.24 -9.08 -0.67
N SER A 41 -6.14 -9.37 0.61
CA SER A 41 -6.44 -10.68 1.18
C SER A 41 -7.74 -10.63 1.98
N ASN A 42 -8.42 -11.76 2.06
CA ASN A 42 -9.59 -11.94 2.92
C ASN A 42 -9.16 -12.73 4.17
N GLY A 43 -9.57 -12.26 5.35
CA GLY A 43 -9.54 -13.10 6.54
C GLY A 43 -10.57 -14.22 6.45
N LYS A 44 -10.54 -15.16 7.39
CA LYS A 44 -11.60 -16.17 7.53
C LYS A 44 -12.55 -15.74 8.66
N GLY A 45 -13.84 -15.56 8.35
CA GLY A 45 -14.90 -15.66 9.37
C GLY A 45 -15.71 -14.42 9.75
N GLY A 46 -15.40 -13.19 9.32
CA GLY A 46 -16.24 -12.03 9.64
C GLY A 46 -16.60 -11.14 8.45
N GLN A 47 -16.75 -9.84 8.71
CA GLN A 47 -17.31 -8.91 7.74
C GLN A 47 -16.32 -8.57 6.62
N MET A 48 -16.63 -9.08 5.44
CA MET A 48 -15.96 -8.73 4.18
C MET A 48 -16.42 -7.36 3.70
N GLN A 49 -16.09 -6.30 4.44
CA GLN A 49 -16.36 -4.93 4.01
C GLN A 49 -15.58 -4.62 2.73
N PRO A 50 -16.22 -4.09 1.68
CA PRO A 50 -15.54 -3.81 0.42
C PRO A 50 -14.57 -2.63 0.59
N ILE A 51 -13.36 -2.78 0.03
CA ILE A 51 -12.38 -1.70 -0.01
C ILE A 51 -12.52 -1.00 -1.36
N ALA A 52 -12.98 0.25 -1.33
CA ALA A 52 -13.19 1.02 -2.53
C ALA A 52 -11.85 1.45 -3.16
N ALA A 53 -11.74 1.39 -4.49
CA ALA A 53 -10.52 1.76 -5.20
C ALA A 53 -10.04 3.20 -4.97
N ARG A 54 -10.93 4.08 -4.47
CA ARG A 54 -10.57 5.43 -4.04
C ARG A 54 -9.52 5.47 -2.93
N GLN A 55 -9.29 4.38 -2.19
CA GLN A 55 -8.30 4.37 -1.10
C GLN A 55 -6.84 4.41 -1.60
N TRP A 56 -6.60 4.01 -2.84
CA TRP A 56 -5.28 4.07 -3.49
C TRP A 56 -5.31 5.00 -4.70
N SER A 57 -6.12 6.07 -4.64
CA SER A 57 -6.34 6.96 -5.77
C SER A 57 -5.20 7.96 -6.00
N ALA A 58 -4.96 8.31 -7.27
CA ALA A 58 -4.16 9.48 -7.62
C ALA A 58 -4.84 10.81 -7.23
N GLY A 59 -6.16 10.81 -6.99
CA GLY A 59 -6.91 12.01 -6.63
C GLY A 59 -6.73 13.12 -7.66
N LEU A 60 -6.19 14.25 -7.22
CA LEU A 60 -5.87 15.41 -8.06
C LEU A 60 -4.56 15.28 -8.85
N LEU A 61 -3.75 14.24 -8.61
CA LEU A 61 -2.55 13.97 -9.40
C LEU A 61 -2.93 13.29 -10.73
N PRO A 62 -2.09 13.40 -11.77
CA PRO A 62 -2.29 12.66 -13.02
C PRO A 62 -2.44 11.15 -12.79
N SER A 63 -3.23 10.48 -13.63
CA SER A 63 -3.60 9.08 -13.39
C SER A 63 -2.44 8.08 -13.46
N LYS A 64 -1.25 8.51 -13.89
CA LYS A 64 -0.02 7.71 -13.84
C LYS A 64 0.45 7.41 -12.41
N PHE A 65 -0.06 8.16 -11.42
CA PHE A 65 0.22 7.95 -9.99
C PHE A 65 -0.85 7.11 -9.29
N GLN A 66 -1.76 6.51 -10.04
CA GLN A 66 -2.84 5.66 -9.53
C GLN A 66 -2.27 4.32 -9.06
N GLY A 67 -2.67 3.86 -7.86
CA GLY A 67 -2.34 2.52 -7.41
C GLY A 67 -2.99 1.45 -8.29
N VAL A 68 -2.24 0.39 -8.58
CA VAL A 68 -2.68 -0.74 -9.40
C VAL A 68 -2.96 -1.92 -8.49
N LYS A 69 -4.21 -2.38 -8.46
CA LYS A 69 -4.60 -3.56 -7.69
C LYS A 69 -4.19 -4.82 -8.44
N PHE A 70 -3.36 -5.64 -7.81
CA PHE A 70 -3.08 -6.99 -8.27
C PHE A 70 -4.07 -7.97 -7.63
N ASN A 71 -4.53 -8.95 -8.40
CA ASN A 71 -5.30 -10.06 -7.85
C ASN A 71 -4.38 -10.94 -7.01
N SER A 72 -4.84 -11.29 -5.81
CA SER A 72 -4.11 -12.17 -4.92
C SER A 72 -4.29 -13.65 -5.26
N ILE A 73 -5.25 -13.99 -6.13
CA ILE A 73 -5.51 -15.36 -6.62
C ILE A 73 -5.62 -15.31 -8.15
N GLY A 74 -5.06 -16.32 -8.82
CA GLY A 74 -5.06 -16.42 -10.28
C GLY A 74 -4.13 -15.41 -10.93
N ASP A 75 -4.53 -14.87 -12.09
CA ASP A 75 -3.73 -13.87 -12.81
C ASP A 75 -3.66 -12.55 -12.04
N PRO A 76 -2.47 -12.09 -11.61
CA PRO A 76 -2.31 -10.86 -10.83
C PRO A 76 -2.81 -9.63 -11.57
N VAL A 77 -2.61 -9.61 -12.88
CA VAL A 77 -3.19 -8.62 -13.79
C VAL A 77 -4.03 -9.39 -14.79
N LEU A 78 -5.34 -9.10 -14.83
CA LEU A 78 -6.25 -9.77 -15.74
C LEU A 78 -5.83 -9.50 -17.19
N TYR A 79 -5.92 -10.54 -18.03
CA TYR A 79 -5.63 -10.46 -19.46
C TYR A 79 -4.21 -9.98 -19.77
N ILE A 80 -3.26 -10.23 -18.87
CA ILE A 80 -1.85 -9.88 -19.10
C ILE A 80 -1.23 -10.78 -20.17
N ASN A 81 -1.70 -12.02 -20.29
CA ASN A 81 -1.24 -12.95 -21.33
C ASN A 81 -1.89 -12.62 -22.68
N ASN A 82 -1.14 -12.82 -23.78
CA ASN A 82 -1.68 -12.64 -25.11
C ASN A 82 -2.74 -13.71 -25.43
N PRO A 83 -3.84 -13.37 -26.12
CA PRO A 83 -4.84 -14.34 -26.53
C PRO A 83 -4.27 -15.34 -27.55
N PRO A 84 -4.87 -16.54 -27.70
CA PRO A 84 -4.44 -17.52 -28.69
C PRO A 84 -4.34 -16.90 -30.10
N GLY A 85 -3.20 -17.14 -30.77
CA GLY A 85 -2.91 -16.59 -32.10
C GLY A 85 -2.22 -15.21 -32.10
N VAL A 86 -2.10 -14.55 -30.94
CA VAL A 86 -1.35 -13.29 -30.81
C VAL A 86 -0.01 -13.56 -30.12
N ASN A 87 1.10 -13.32 -30.83
CA ASN A 87 2.43 -13.40 -30.23
C ASN A 87 2.90 -12.01 -29.76
N ALA A 88 3.97 -11.98 -28.96
CA ALA A 88 4.52 -10.74 -28.39
C ALA A 88 4.91 -9.70 -29.46
N LYS A 89 5.36 -10.14 -30.64
CA LYS A 89 5.69 -9.25 -31.76
C LYS A 89 4.44 -8.55 -32.30
N LEU A 90 3.36 -9.29 -32.52
CA LEU A 90 2.09 -8.73 -33.00
C LEU A 90 1.47 -7.79 -31.95
N GLN A 91 1.52 -8.18 -30.67
CA GLN A 91 1.06 -7.31 -29.58
C GLN A 91 1.86 -6.01 -29.52
N GLY A 92 3.19 -6.07 -29.63
CA GLY A 92 4.05 -4.88 -29.67
C GLY A 92 3.73 -3.96 -30.86
N GLN A 93 3.44 -4.53 -32.04
CA GLN A 93 3.01 -3.75 -33.20
C GLN A 93 1.68 -3.03 -32.96
N SER A 94 0.70 -3.70 -32.36
CA SER A 94 -0.59 -3.09 -31.98
C SER A 94 -0.40 -1.93 -31.00
N ILE A 95 0.44 -2.10 -29.99
CA ILE A 95 0.74 -1.05 -28.99
C ILE A 95 1.44 0.14 -29.66
N ASN A 96 2.41 -0.11 -30.54
CA ASN A 96 3.09 0.94 -31.29
C ASN A 96 2.10 1.74 -32.16
N ALA A 97 1.14 1.08 -32.81
CA ALA A 97 0.11 1.74 -33.61
C ALA A 97 -0.83 2.61 -32.75
N VAL A 98 -1.29 2.08 -31.61
CA VAL A 98 -2.09 2.84 -30.64
C VAL A 98 -1.33 4.05 -30.09
N ASN A 99 -0.05 3.87 -29.77
CA ASN A 99 0.80 4.94 -29.26
C ASN A 99 1.07 6.02 -30.32
N ALA A 100 1.22 5.64 -31.60
CA ALA A 100 1.31 6.60 -32.69
C ALA A 100 0.04 7.46 -32.80
N MET A 101 -1.15 6.84 -32.69
CA MET A 101 -2.43 7.57 -32.68
C MET A 101 -2.56 8.48 -31.45
N ASN A 102 -2.19 7.99 -30.27
CA ASN A 102 -2.18 8.79 -29.05
C ASN A 102 -1.24 10.00 -29.19
N LYS A 103 -0.07 9.83 -29.82
CA LYS A 103 0.86 10.95 -30.05
C LYS A 103 0.23 12.04 -30.93
N LEU A 104 -0.47 11.67 -32.00
CA LEU A 104 -1.24 12.62 -32.82
C LEU A 104 -2.32 13.33 -31.99
N GLY A 105 -3.04 12.60 -31.14
CA GLY A 105 -4.03 13.17 -30.23
C GLY A 105 -3.44 14.14 -29.21
N TYR A 106 -2.27 13.81 -28.65
CA TYR A 106 -1.53 14.71 -27.76
C TYR A 106 -1.07 15.97 -28.49
N ASP A 107 -0.59 15.84 -29.73
CA ASP A 107 -0.16 17.00 -30.50
C ASP A 107 -1.30 17.97 -30.81
N ALA A 108 -2.53 17.46 -30.95
CA ALA A 108 -3.72 18.28 -31.14
C ALA A 108 -4.27 18.88 -29.83
N LEU A 109 -4.36 18.10 -28.75
CA LEU A 109 -5.08 18.48 -27.53
C LEU A 109 -4.18 18.96 -26.39
N LYS A 110 -2.90 18.57 -26.39
CA LYS A 110 -1.92 18.80 -25.32
C LYS A 110 -2.41 18.31 -23.94
N ASP A 111 -3.30 17.33 -23.91
CA ASP A 111 -3.81 16.72 -22.69
C ASP A 111 -2.79 15.71 -22.11
N PRO A 112 -2.24 15.94 -20.90
CA PRO A 112 -1.29 15.02 -20.28
C PRO A 112 -1.85 13.62 -20.01
N GLU A 113 -3.16 13.44 -19.92
CA GLU A 113 -3.76 12.11 -19.75
C GLU A 113 -3.54 11.20 -20.95
N ILE A 114 -3.33 11.76 -22.15
CA ILE A 114 -2.97 10.98 -23.33
C ILE A 114 -1.58 10.36 -23.17
N LEU A 115 -0.62 11.11 -22.62
CA LEU A 115 0.72 10.59 -22.32
C LEU A 115 0.67 9.52 -21.24
N THR A 116 -0.21 9.69 -20.25
CA THR A 116 -0.46 8.65 -19.23
C THR A 116 -0.95 7.35 -19.86
N ARG A 117 -1.89 7.41 -20.81
CA ARG A 117 -2.38 6.22 -21.52
C ARG A 117 -1.28 5.49 -22.29
N VAL A 118 -0.42 6.24 -22.99
CA VAL A 118 0.76 5.68 -23.67
C VAL A 118 1.64 4.92 -22.68
N ALA A 119 2.00 5.55 -21.56
CA ALA A 119 2.81 4.92 -20.52
C ALA A 119 2.13 3.67 -19.92
N GLN A 120 0.81 3.69 -19.74
CA GLN A 120 0.05 2.53 -19.25
C GLN A 120 0.07 1.36 -20.23
N TYR A 121 -0.08 1.61 -21.54
CA TYR A 121 0.01 0.56 -22.55
C TYR A 121 1.41 -0.07 -22.61
N GLU A 122 2.45 0.76 -22.54
CA GLU A 122 3.83 0.27 -22.52
C GLU A 122 4.13 -0.53 -21.25
N LEU A 123 3.68 -0.06 -20.09
CA LEU A 123 3.82 -0.80 -18.83
C LEU A 123 3.07 -2.14 -18.89
N ALA A 124 1.84 -2.15 -19.41
CA ALA A 124 1.07 -3.38 -19.60
C ALA A 124 1.80 -4.39 -20.49
N PHE A 125 2.45 -3.92 -21.56
CA PHE A 125 3.27 -4.76 -22.42
C PHE A 125 4.47 -5.36 -21.68
N LYS A 126 5.22 -4.53 -20.93
CA LYS A 126 6.37 -4.99 -20.15
C LYS A 126 5.98 -5.95 -19.03
N MET A 127 4.81 -5.75 -18.44
CA MET A 127 4.27 -6.63 -17.40
C MET A 127 3.97 -8.04 -17.93
N GLN A 128 3.71 -8.22 -19.24
CA GLN A 128 3.45 -9.56 -19.82
C GLN A 128 4.59 -10.54 -19.58
N THR A 129 5.84 -10.07 -19.59
CA THR A 129 7.01 -10.92 -19.32
C THR A 129 7.41 -10.89 -17.84
N SER A 130 7.23 -9.75 -17.16
CA SER A 130 7.68 -9.59 -15.76
C SER A 130 6.77 -10.28 -14.74
N VAL A 131 5.44 -10.21 -14.94
CA VAL A 131 4.44 -10.70 -13.97
C VAL A 131 4.50 -12.22 -13.76
N PRO A 132 4.62 -13.07 -14.80
CA PRO A 132 4.74 -14.51 -14.60
C PRO A 132 5.93 -14.89 -13.71
N ASP A 133 7.11 -14.31 -13.95
CA ASP A 133 8.30 -14.55 -13.13
C ASP A 133 8.17 -13.97 -11.70
N LEU A 134 7.36 -12.92 -11.54
CA LEU A 134 7.12 -12.29 -10.24
C LEU A 134 6.27 -13.20 -9.35
N VAL A 135 5.29 -13.89 -9.91
CA VAL A 135 4.42 -14.82 -9.14
C VAL A 135 4.94 -16.24 -9.13
N ASP A 136 5.93 -16.55 -9.95
CA ASP A 136 6.66 -17.81 -9.84
C ASP A 136 7.47 -17.86 -8.54
N VAL A 137 6.98 -18.71 -7.65
CA VAL A 137 7.53 -19.04 -6.34
C VAL A 137 8.12 -20.45 -6.31
N SER A 138 8.11 -21.19 -7.42
CA SER A 138 8.66 -22.55 -7.48
C SER A 138 10.14 -22.61 -7.11
N LYS A 139 10.85 -21.47 -7.27
CA LYS A 139 12.25 -21.28 -6.92
C LYS A 139 12.46 -20.80 -5.47
N GLU A 140 11.40 -20.50 -4.73
CA GLU A 140 11.52 -20.08 -3.33
C GLU A 140 11.89 -21.28 -2.46
N PRO A 141 12.92 -21.18 -1.60
CA PRO A 141 13.27 -22.26 -0.70
C PRO A 141 12.09 -22.62 0.22
N LYS A 142 11.91 -23.91 0.49
CA LYS A 142 10.89 -24.39 1.44
C LYS A 142 10.99 -23.67 2.80
N SER A 143 12.20 -23.40 3.27
CA SER A 143 12.43 -22.64 4.50
C SER A 143 11.84 -21.23 4.49
N VAL A 144 11.78 -20.57 3.33
CA VAL A 144 11.15 -19.25 3.18
C VAL A 144 9.63 -19.40 3.21
N LEU A 145 9.06 -20.34 2.45
CA LEU A 145 7.63 -20.61 2.49
C LEU A 145 7.14 -20.95 3.91
N ASP A 146 7.90 -21.81 4.60
CA ASP A 146 7.67 -22.17 5.99
C ASP A 146 7.89 -20.97 6.91
N MET A 147 8.83 -20.06 6.67
CA MET A 147 8.98 -18.87 7.52
C MET A 147 7.73 -17.98 7.46
N TYR A 148 7.21 -17.71 6.27
CA TYR A 148 5.99 -16.91 6.10
C TYR A 148 4.71 -17.67 6.50
N GLY A 149 4.71 -19.00 6.44
CA GLY A 149 3.48 -19.79 6.48
C GLY A 149 2.62 -19.60 5.24
N ALA A 150 3.25 -19.34 4.09
CA ALA A 150 2.57 -19.04 2.84
C ALA A 150 2.33 -20.30 2.01
N ASN A 151 1.12 -20.44 1.48
CA ASN A 151 0.84 -21.31 0.34
C ASN A 151 0.73 -20.42 -0.90
N PRO A 152 1.76 -20.36 -1.75
CA PRO A 152 1.80 -19.34 -2.79
C PRO A 152 0.61 -19.38 -3.75
N GLY A 153 0.06 -18.21 -4.06
CA GLY A 153 -1.07 -18.04 -4.98
C GLY A 153 -2.45 -18.31 -4.37
N ASP A 154 -2.52 -18.62 -3.06
CA ASP A 154 -3.79 -18.86 -2.35
C ASP A 154 -4.53 -17.57 -1.95
N GLY A 155 -3.91 -16.41 -2.18
CA GLY A 155 -4.43 -15.09 -1.85
C GLY A 155 -4.50 -14.75 -0.37
N SER A 156 -3.86 -15.56 0.48
CA SER A 156 -3.70 -15.27 1.90
C SER A 156 -2.82 -14.03 2.13
N PHE A 157 -2.93 -13.47 3.34
CA PHE A 157 -2.02 -12.39 3.77
C PHE A 157 -0.56 -12.84 3.70
N ALA A 158 -0.25 -14.09 4.07
CA ALA A 158 1.08 -14.67 3.98
C ALA A 158 1.61 -14.73 2.53
N SER A 159 0.80 -15.20 1.58
CA SER A 159 1.18 -15.19 0.15
C SER A 159 1.39 -13.76 -0.36
N ASN A 160 0.56 -12.81 0.08
CA ASN A 160 0.70 -11.40 -0.29
C ASN A 160 1.96 -10.76 0.31
N CYS A 161 2.36 -11.10 1.54
CA CYS A 161 3.62 -10.64 2.13
C CYS A 161 4.84 -11.17 1.35
N LEU A 162 4.82 -12.44 0.95
CA LEU A 162 5.89 -13.02 0.12
C LEU A 162 5.97 -12.31 -1.25
N LEU A 163 4.82 -12.07 -1.88
CA LEU A 163 4.74 -11.31 -3.13
C LEU A 163 5.22 -9.85 -2.94
N ALA A 164 4.89 -9.22 -1.81
CA ALA A 164 5.38 -7.89 -1.47
C ALA A 164 6.91 -7.84 -1.38
N ARG A 165 7.55 -8.85 -0.77
CA ARG A 165 9.01 -8.94 -0.79
C ARG A 165 9.57 -9.00 -2.21
N LYS A 166 8.98 -9.84 -3.09
CA LYS A 166 9.41 -9.95 -4.50
C LYS A 166 9.17 -8.66 -5.29
N LEU A 167 8.08 -7.94 -5.00
CA LEU A 167 7.80 -6.62 -5.58
C LEU A 167 8.85 -5.60 -5.13
N ALA A 168 9.23 -5.60 -3.85
CA ALA A 168 10.27 -4.72 -3.31
C ALA A 168 11.63 -5.00 -3.95
N GLU A 169 12.01 -6.27 -4.14
CA GLU A 169 13.25 -6.65 -4.84
C GLU A 169 13.31 -6.14 -6.29
N ARG A 170 12.14 -5.91 -6.90
CA ARG A 170 12.02 -5.38 -8.27
C ARG A 170 11.81 -3.87 -8.30
N GLY A 171 12.04 -3.16 -7.20
CA GLY A 171 12.02 -1.69 -7.14
C GLY A 171 10.62 -1.07 -7.14
N VAL A 172 9.58 -1.82 -6.76
CA VAL A 172 8.24 -1.24 -6.56
C VAL A 172 8.26 -0.32 -5.34
N ARG A 173 7.98 0.98 -5.56
CA ARG A 173 8.14 2.06 -4.58
C ARG A 173 7.18 1.95 -3.39
N PHE A 174 5.94 1.56 -3.63
CA PHE A 174 4.93 1.46 -2.59
C PHE A 174 4.07 0.22 -2.78
N ILE A 175 4.01 -0.62 -1.75
CA ILE A 175 3.27 -1.88 -1.77
C ILE A 175 2.29 -1.86 -0.61
N GLN A 176 1.01 -1.88 -0.92
CA GLN A 176 -0.05 -1.81 0.09
C GLN A 176 -0.78 -3.14 0.20
N LEU A 177 -0.73 -3.74 1.39
CA LEU A 177 -1.44 -4.97 1.70
C LEU A 177 -2.68 -4.64 2.53
N TYR A 178 -3.86 -4.86 1.96
CA TYR A 178 -5.09 -4.87 2.74
C TYR A 178 -5.41 -6.29 3.19
N HIS A 179 -5.58 -6.47 4.50
CA HIS A 179 -6.19 -7.65 5.08
C HIS A 179 -7.59 -7.26 5.57
N ARG A 180 -8.62 -7.82 4.94
CA ARG A 180 -10.01 -7.54 5.29
C ARG A 180 -10.39 -8.29 6.55
N ASP A 181 -11.60 -8.01 7.03
CA ASP A 181 -12.27 -8.85 8.02
C ASP A 181 -11.71 -8.74 9.45
N TRP A 182 -11.35 -7.53 9.89
CA TRP A 182 -10.89 -7.31 11.28
C TRP A 182 -11.83 -6.40 12.11
N ASP A 183 -12.76 -5.67 11.48
CA ASP A 183 -13.71 -4.76 12.15
C ASP A 183 -14.86 -5.54 12.83
N HIS A 184 -14.54 -6.18 13.94
CA HIS A 184 -15.49 -6.99 14.70
C HIS A 184 -16.22 -6.15 15.77
N HIS A 185 -17.55 -6.25 15.77
CA HIS A 185 -18.44 -5.66 16.77
C HIS A 185 -18.99 -6.68 17.77
N GLY A 186 -18.59 -7.95 17.67
CA GLY A 186 -18.93 -9.05 18.58
C GLY A 186 -17.87 -10.14 18.49
N GLY A 187 -17.78 -10.99 19.52
CA GLY A 187 -16.75 -12.02 19.62
C GLY A 187 -15.33 -11.46 19.52
N VAL A 188 -15.09 -10.23 19.97
CA VAL A 188 -13.84 -9.49 19.64
C VAL A 188 -12.61 -10.26 20.09
N LYS A 189 -12.66 -10.90 21.27
CA LYS A 189 -11.52 -11.66 21.79
C LYS A 189 -11.13 -12.82 20.88
N SER A 190 -12.08 -13.69 20.53
CA SER A 190 -11.79 -14.87 19.68
C SER A 190 -11.42 -14.46 18.26
N ASN A 191 -12.13 -13.46 17.71
CA ASN A 191 -11.89 -13.02 16.35
C ASN A 191 -10.54 -12.29 16.22
N MET A 192 -10.13 -11.48 17.21
CA MET A 192 -8.81 -10.82 17.21
C MET A 192 -7.67 -11.82 17.36
N GLU A 193 -7.81 -12.85 18.19
CA GLU A 193 -6.81 -13.93 18.27
C GLU A 193 -6.61 -14.59 16.90
N PHE A 194 -7.72 -14.84 16.20
CA PHE A 194 -7.68 -15.40 14.86
C PHE A 194 -7.06 -14.44 13.82
N LYS A 195 -7.39 -13.14 13.84
CA LYS A 195 -6.75 -12.15 12.94
C LYS A 195 -5.27 -11.97 13.22
N ALA A 196 -4.86 -12.04 14.48
CA ALA A 196 -3.45 -12.02 14.85
C ALA A 196 -2.74 -13.23 14.23
N GLN A 197 -3.30 -14.44 14.30
CA GLN A 197 -2.72 -15.63 13.67
C GLN A 197 -2.59 -15.50 12.14
N GLU A 198 -3.52 -14.82 11.46
CA GLU A 198 -3.47 -14.61 10.01
C GLU A 198 -2.37 -13.63 9.58
N THR A 199 -1.98 -12.69 10.45
CA THR A 199 -1.10 -11.56 10.07
C THR A 199 0.27 -11.55 10.75
N ASP A 200 0.39 -12.05 11.98
CA ASP A 200 1.58 -11.94 12.82
C ASP A 200 2.81 -12.63 12.19
N ARG A 201 2.71 -13.94 11.92
CA ARG A 201 3.82 -14.73 11.35
C ARG A 201 4.34 -14.15 10.04
N ALA A 202 3.44 -13.80 9.12
CA ALA A 202 3.81 -13.28 7.81
C ALA A 202 4.42 -11.88 7.87
N THR A 203 3.93 -11.02 8.77
CA THR A 203 4.51 -9.69 9.00
C THR A 203 5.91 -9.80 9.58
N ALA A 204 6.10 -10.66 10.60
CA ALA A 204 7.40 -10.91 11.18
C ALA A 204 8.38 -11.53 10.16
N ALA A 205 7.90 -12.47 9.34
CA ALA A 205 8.68 -13.07 8.27
C ALA A 205 9.12 -12.04 7.22
N LEU A 206 8.23 -11.12 6.80
CA LEU A 206 8.56 -10.05 5.85
C LEU A 206 9.69 -9.16 6.38
N ILE A 207 9.57 -8.68 7.62
CA ILE A 207 10.60 -7.84 8.24
C ILE A 207 11.93 -8.59 8.34
N LYS A 208 11.90 -9.86 8.76
CA LYS A 208 13.10 -10.70 8.88
C LYS A 208 13.75 -10.98 7.53
N ASP A 209 12.96 -11.29 6.50
CA ASP A 209 13.44 -11.59 5.14
C ASP A 209 14.07 -10.35 4.51
N LEU A 210 13.42 -9.18 4.61
CA LEU A 210 13.99 -7.90 4.18
C LEU A 210 15.32 -7.61 4.91
N LYS A 211 15.40 -7.88 6.21
CA LYS A 211 16.65 -7.71 6.97
C LYS A 211 17.74 -8.66 6.50
N GLN A 212 17.43 -9.94 6.29
CA GLN A 212 18.39 -10.95 5.80
C GLN A 212 18.95 -10.59 4.42
N ARG A 213 18.18 -9.85 3.63
CA ARG A 213 18.56 -9.37 2.30
C ARG A 213 19.25 -8.00 2.30
N GLY A 214 19.41 -7.37 3.47
CA GLY A 214 19.96 -6.02 3.59
C GLY A 214 19.03 -4.91 3.07
N MET A 215 17.76 -5.23 2.81
CA MET A 215 16.78 -4.28 2.25
C MET A 215 16.01 -3.50 3.32
N LEU A 216 16.00 -3.97 4.57
CA LEU A 216 15.22 -3.33 5.64
C LEU A 216 15.72 -1.91 5.98
N GLU A 217 17.02 -1.65 5.80
CA GLU A 217 17.58 -0.32 6.07
C GLU A 217 16.98 0.75 5.14
N ASP A 218 16.68 0.37 3.89
CA ASP A 218 16.10 1.26 2.87
C ASP A 218 14.60 1.03 2.64
N THR A 219 13.97 0.15 3.44
CA THR A 219 12.54 -0.16 3.33
C THR A 219 11.83 0.13 4.65
N LEU A 220 10.86 1.06 4.61
CA LEU A 220 9.96 1.28 5.73
C LEU A 220 8.79 0.30 5.67
N VAL A 221 8.69 -0.59 6.66
CA VAL A 221 7.54 -1.48 6.87
C VAL A 221 6.61 -0.86 7.92
N ILE A 222 5.34 -0.69 7.56
CA ILE A 222 4.27 -0.21 8.44
C ILE A 222 3.19 -1.29 8.54
N TRP A 223 2.79 -1.62 9.76
CA TRP A 223 1.70 -2.54 10.03
C TRP A 223 0.72 -1.95 11.06
N GLY A 224 -0.57 -1.98 10.76
CA GLY A 224 -1.62 -1.46 11.63
C GLY A 224 -2.95 -1.28 10.90
N GLY A 225 -3.95 -0.76 11.62
CA GLY A 225 -5.29 -0.47 11.11
C GLY A 225 -5.62 1.03 11.19
N GLU A 226 -6.73 1.43 10.60
CA GLU A 226 -7.17 2.83 10.53
C GLU A 226 -7.89 3.34 11.81
N PHE A 227 -8.13 2.45 12.78
CA PHE A 227 -8.62 2.73 14.13
C PHE A 227 -8.32 1.55 15.07
N GLY A 228 -8.67 1.67 16.36
CA GLY A 228 -8.65 0.58 17.32
C GLY A 228 -10.04 0.10 17.74
N ARG A 229 -10.11 -0.61 18.87
CA ARG A 229 -11.35 -1.00 19.56
C ARG A 229 -11.40 -0.36 20.95
N THR A 230 -12.56 0.13 21.35
CA THR A 230 -12.70 0.83 22.63
C THR A 230 -12.34 -0.09 23.80
N PRO A 231 -11.81 0.44 24.91
CA PRO A 231 -11.58 -0.37 26.11
C PRO A 231 -12.90 -0.87 26.73
N MET A 232 -14.01 -0.17 26.47
CA MET A 232 -15.35 -0.51 26.95
C MET A 232 -16.10 -1.41 25.96
N SER A 233 -16.99 -2.24 26.51
CA SER A 233 -17.93 -3.07 25.74
C SER A 233 -19.17 -2.27 25.30
N GLN A 234 -19.70 -2.55 24.10
CA GLN A 234 -21.02 -2.05 23.64
C GLN A 234 -22.20 -2.90 24.18
N GLY A 235 -21.93 -3.82 25.11
CA GLY A 235 -22.85 -4.88 25.54
C GLY A 235 -22.36 -6.24 25.05
N GLY A 236 -22.27 -7.22 25.93
CA GLY A 236 -21.73 -8.55 25.61
C GLY A 236 -20.22 -8.54 25.31
N ASP A 237 -19.80 -9.23 24.25
CA ASP A 237 -18.40 -9.45 23.85
C ASP A 237 -17.91 -8.54 22.70
N GLY A 238 -18.66 -7.46 22.44
CA GLY A 238 -18.41 -6.46 21.39
C GLY A 238 -17.77 -5.16 21.87
N ARG A 239 -17.12 -4.43 20.96
CA ARG A 239 -16.48 -3.12 21.22
C ARG A 239 -16.68 -2.16 20.03
N ASP A 240 -16.74 -0.87 20.32
CA ASP A 240 -16.91 0.18 19.30
C ASP A 240 -15.58 0.58 18.63
N HIS A 241 -15.69 1.40 17.59
CA HIS A 241 -14.57 2.03 16.89
C HIS A 241 -13.78 2.96 17.82
N HIS A 242 -12.46 2.79 17.86
CA HIS A 242 -11.61 3.62 18.70
C HIS A 242 -10.64 4.49 17.90
N ILE A 243 -11.07 5.73 17.65
CA ILE A 243 -10.28 6.71 16.92
C ILE A 243 -9.37 7.56 17.82
N LYS A 244 -9.48 7.43 19.15
CA LYS A 244 -8.73 8.25 20.11
C LYS A 244 -7.42 7.61 20.56
N GLY A 245 -7.24 6.32 20.33
CA GLY A 245 -6.03 5.57 20.71
C GLY A 245 -5.98 4.23 19.98
N PHE A 246 -4.87 4.00 19.27
CA PHE A 246 -4.55 2.76 18.57
C PHE A 246 -3.07 2.74 18.20
N THR A 247 -2.56 1.59 17.77
CA THR A 247 -1.13 1.34 17.62
C THR A 247 -0.75 1.04 16.18
N TYR A 248 0.43 1.54 15.78
CA TYR A 248 1.13 1.11 14.57
C TYR A 248 2.47 0.47 14.95
N LEU A 249 2.85 -0.56 14.20
CA LEU A 249 4.19 -1.09 14.16
C LEU A 249 4.93 -0.47 12.97
N MET A 250 6.16 -0.02 13.20
CA MET A 250 7.06 0.51 12.18
C MET A 250 8.42 -0.19 12.29
N ALA A 251 9.02 -0.55 11.16
CA ALA A 251 10.34 -1.17 11.12
C ALA A 251 11.11 -0.77 9.86
N GLY A 252 12.42 -0.57 10.00
CA GLY A 252 13.29 -0.19 8.88
C GLY A 252 13.17 1.28 8.47
N GLY A 253 13.82 1.63 7.35
CA GLY A 253 13.74 2.96 6.74
C GLY A 253 14.11 4.11 7.69
N GLY A 254 15.12 3.95 8.53
CA GLY A 254 15.60 5.01 9.45
C GLY A 254 14.76 5.24 10.71
N ILE A 255 13.80 4.37 11.02
CA ILE A 255 13.06 4.42 12.30
C ILE A 255 13.90 3.81 13.43
N LYS A 256 13.86 4.46 14.61
CA LYS A 256 14.57 4.01 15.81
C LYS A 256 14.07 2.63 16.27
N PRO A 257 14.94 1.61 16.38
CA PRO A 257 14.51 0.27 16.77
C PRO A 257 14.29 0.15 18.29
N GLY A 258 13.42 -0.79 18.68
CA GLY A 258 13.29 -1.24 20.08
C GLY A 258 12.62 -0.26 21.03
N ILE A 259 11.84 0.70 20.51
CA ILE A 259 11.09 1.67 21.32
C ILE A 259 9.58 1.45 21.21
N SER A 260 8.87 1.88 22.25
CA SER A 260 7.45 2.23 22.20
C SER A 260 7.35 3.75 22.34
N TYR A 261 6.54 4.40 21.52
CA TYR A 261 6.41 5.86 21.51
C TYR A 261 4.96 6.28 21.69
N GLY A 262 4.74 7.05 22.76
CA GLY A 262 3.41 7.48 23.19
C GLY A 262 2.65 6.41 23.95
N ASN A 263 1.59 6.85 24.63
CA ASN A 263 0.76 5.98 25.44
C ASN A 263 -0.66 6.56 25.58
N THR A 264 -1.63 5.68 25.84
CA THR A 264 -2.99 6.09 26.23
C THR A 264 -3.05 6.41 27.72
N ASP A 265 -4.14 7.04 28.15
CA ASP A 265 -4.49 7.11 29.58
C ASP A 265 -4.61 5.70 30.20
N ASP A 266 -4.68 5.66 31.54
CA ASP A 266 -4.74 4.42 32.33
C ASP A 266 -5.93 3.51 31.98
N PHE A 267 -6.98 4.07 31.34
CA PHE A 267 -8.16 3.34 30.91
C PHE A 267 -8.09 2.92 29.44
N GLY A 268 -7.06 3.34 28.70
CA GLY A 268 -6.96 3.13 27.26
C GLY A 268 -7.97 3.93 26.46
N TYR A 269 -8.47 5.06 26.97
CA TYR A 269 -9.59 5.81 26.38
C TYR A 269 -9.16 6.94 25.43
N ALA A 270 -7.96 7.50 25.62
CA ALA A 270 -7.38 8.47 24.71
C ALA A 270 -5.85 8.42 24.76
N ALA A 271 -5.19 8.67 23.63
CA ALA A 271 -3.77 9.00 23.60
C ALA A 271 -3.50 10.24 24.48
N GLN A 272 -2.54 10.14 25.39
CA GLN A 272 -2.24 11.18 26.38
C GLN A 272 -0.75 11.54 26.39
N GLU A 273 0.12 10.55 26.26
CA GLU A 273 1.57 10.75 26.21
C GLU A 273 2.06 10.75 24.77
N ASN A 274 2.89 11.73 24.39
CA ASN A 274 3.53 11.85 23.07
C ASN A 274 2.57 11.57 21.90
N VAL A 275 1.40 12.22 21.93
CA VAL A 275 0.30 11.97 20.98
C VAL A 275 0.76 12.21 19.55
N VAL A 276 0.54 11.22 18.68
CA VAL A 276 0.84 11.26 17.24
C VAL A 276 -0.48 11.28 16.47
N THR A 277 -0.72 12.33 15.70
CA THR A 277 -1.86 12.38 14.79
C THR A 277 -1.58 11.62 13.49
N VAL A 278 -2.61 11.30 12.70
CA VAL A 278 -2.43 10.71 11.37
C VAL A 278 -1.57 11.61 10.47
N HIS A 279 -1.68 12.93 10.62
CA HIS A 279 -0.87 13.88 9.86
C HIS A 279 0.60 13.87 10.28
N ASP A 280 0.90 13.74 11.58
CA ASP A 280 2.26 13.60 12.09
C ASP A 280 2.89 12.29 11.64
N PHE A 281 2.10 11.21 11.65
CA PHE A 281 2.49 9.92 11.10
C PHE A 281 2.85 10.02 9.61
N HIS A 282 2.01 10.66 8.79
CA HIS A 282 2.31 10.89 7.37
C HIS A 282 3.55 11.77 7.16
N ALA A 283 3.69 12.85 7.93
CA ALA A 283 4.85 13.73 7.86
C ALA A 283 6.14 12.97 8.19
N THR A 284 6.12 12.14 9.23
CA THR A 284 7.25 11.31 9.67
C THR A 284 7.60 10.24 8.63
N MET A 285 6.61 9.53 8.10
CA MET A 285 6.79 8.55 7.02
C MET A 285 7.45 9.18 5.78
N LEU A 286 6.96 10.34 5.33
CA LEU A 286 7.54 11.03 4.18
C LEU A 286 8.96 11.52 4.48
N HIS A 287 9.21 12.03 5.69
CA HIS A 287 10.52 12.51 6.11
C HIS A 287 11.57 11.40 6.05
N VAL A 288 11.28 10.22 6.60
CA VAL A 288 12.24 9.11 6.59
C VAL A 288 12.48 8.54 5.19
N LEU A 289 11.51 8.73 4.29
CA LEU A 289 11.64 8.40 2.86
C LEU A 289 12.28 9.53 2.04
N GLY A 290 12.85 10.56 2.71
CA GLY A 290 13.59 11.64 2.07
C GLY A 290 12.74 12.76 1.46
N LEU A 291 11.45 12.81 1.78
CA LEU A 291 10.53 13.84 1.28
C LEU A 291 10.16 14.86 2.35
N ASP A 292 10.28 16.15 2.02
CA ASP A 292 9.66 17.22 2.78
C ASP A 292 8.18 17.35 2.38
N HIS A 293 7.28 16.83 3.23
CA HIS A 293 5.85 16.86 2.99
C HIS A 293 5.28 18.29 2.81
N LYS A 294 5.93 19.31 3.37
CA LYS A 294 5.47 20.71 3.25
C LYS A 294 5.71 21.28 1.86
N ARG A 295 6.62 20.66 1.09
CA ARG A 295 6.99 21.03 -0.29
C ARG A 295 6.30 20.16 -1.34
N LEU A 296 5.60 19.11 -0.93
CA LEU A 296 4.87 18.22 -1.82
C LEU A 296 3.53 18.84 -2.22
N SER A 297 3.55 19.66 -3.27
CA SER A 297 2.40 20.41 -3.78
C SER A 297 2.27 20.30 -5.29
N VAL A 298 1.04 20.44 -5.79
CA VAL A 298 0.75 20.49 -7.23
C VAL A 298 -0.27 21.58 -7.53
N LYS A 299 -0.19 22.16 -8.72
CA LYS A 299 -1.18 23.14 -9.19
C LYS A 299 -2.51 22.44 -9.44
N PHE A 300 -3.55 22.87 -8.74
CA PHE A 300 -4.90 22.36 -8.91
C PHE A 300 -5.90 23.51 -8.73
N GLN A 301 -6.76 23.72 -9.73
CA GLN A 301 -7.77 24.80 -9.73
C GLN A 301 -7.20 26.19 -9.39
N GLY A 302 -5.99 26.49 -9.88
CA GLY A 302 -5.33 27.79 -9.65
C GLY A 302 -4.59 27.93 -8.31
N LEU A 303 -4.60 26.90 -7.45
CA LEU A 303 -3.92 26.90 -6.14
C LEU A 303 -2.77 25.90 -6.11
N ASP A 304 -1.76 26.16 -5.27
CA ASP A 304 -0.77 25.14 -4.86
C ASP A 304 -1.39 24.23 -3.80
N ALA A 305 -1.94 23.10 -4.25
CA ALA A 305 -2.53 22.12 -3.37
C ALA A 305 -1.44 21.23 -2.76
N ARG A 306 -1.13 21.44 -1.48
CA ARG A 306 -0.26 20.52 -0.71
C ARG A 306 -0.94 19.17 -0.53
N LEU A 307 -0.24 18.10 -0.89
CA LEU A 307 -0.82 16.76 -0.98
C LEU A 307 -1.26 16.20 0.38
N THR A 308 -0.50 16.49 1.45
CA THR A 308 -0.80 16.04 2.83
C THR A 308 -1.72 16.99 3.61
N GLY A 309 -2.23 18.06 3.00
CA GLY A 309 -2.96 19.11 3.72
C GLY A 309 -2.04 20.01 4.58
N ILE A 310 -2.62 20.84 5.44
CA ILE A 310 -1.89 21.91 6.15
C ILE A 310 -1.25 21.48 7.48
N SER A 311 -1.60 20.30 7.98
CA SER A 311 -1.20 19.80 9.29
C SER A 311 -0.06 18.77 9.20
N GLY A 312 0.45 18.38 10.37
CA GLY A 312 1.45 17.33 10.52
C GLY A 312 2.84 17.90 10.74
N ASP A 313 3.51 17.38 11.77
CA ASP A 313 4.90 17.63 12.07
C ASP A 313 5.67 16.31 12.22
N VAL A 314 6.96 16.34 11.88
CA VAL A 314 7.84 15.18 11.97
C VAL A 314 8.07 14.81 13.44
N VAL A 315 7.74 13.57 13.80
CA VAL A 315 7.91 13.03 15.15
C VAL A 315 9.36 12.60 15.35
N LYS A 316 10.21 13.53 15.78
CA LYS A 316 11.66 13.31 15.95
C LYS A 316 12.01 12.16 16.88
N GLY A 317 11.18 11.86 17.88
CA GLY A 317 11.41 10.76 18.81
C GLY A 317 11.35 9.36 18.19
N LEU A 318 10.79 9.24 16.97
CA LEU A 318 10.75 8.00 16.19
C LEU A 318 11.96 7.78 15.29
N LEU A 319 12.83 8.78 15.12
CA LEU A 319 13.96 8.74 14.18
C LEU A 319 15.21 8.13 14.85
N ALA A 320 15.99 7.36 14.09
CA ALA A 320 17.23 6.72 14.55
C ALA A 320 18.39 7.70 14.76
#